data_AF-V5HNV1-F1
#
_entry.id   AF-V5HNV1-F1
#
_cell.length_a   1.000
_cell.length_b   1.000
_cell.length_c   1.000
_cell.angle_alpha   90.00
_cell.angle_beta   90.00
_cell.angle_gamma   90.00
#
_symmetry.space_group_name_H-M   'P 1'
#
loop_
_entity.id
_entity.type
_entity.pdbx_description
1 polymer ?
#
loop_
_entity_poly.entity_id
_entity_poly.type
_entity_poly.pdbx_seq_one_letter_code
_entity_poly.pdbx_strand_id
1 'polypeptide(L)'
;MAKHLRYPPDKRPSFQKLGVPCPFFFPWKELVHQWAAAVDASHSSDGEGMGKERPFFVLRSRKVTRRLAALLTEENKERKRPYGHAPTLEAIRGIRLASAETGVDLSRALACVWVSCRSKGIPNRFDSICIPKADDLSKSPSDASTGPCESLHKVPRKRKGAKKKGAKRKKVVRPTVEELLARPAVRDVVNCCSRQLIGCVVDGDYCFSEAAGRGVGYVSVLGLLEFVEESARRGTKPLVLLRHQHSVQYRFASLRVLTDC
;
A
#
# COMPACT_ATOMS: atom_id res chain seq x y z
N MET A 1 -10.74 10.87 12.11
CA MET A 1 -11.30 12.08 11.46
C MET A 1 -11.65 13.19 12.45
N ALA A 2 -12.52 12.97 13.43
CA ALA A 2 -12.93 14.01 14.42
C ALA A 2 -11.75 14.71 15.11
N LYS A 3 -10.74 13.95 15.56
CA LYS A 3 -9.51 14.51 16.15
C LYS A 3 -8.76 15.46 15.20
N HIS A 4 -8.68 15.14 13.91
CA HIS A 4 -8.01 15.99 12.92
C HIS A 4 -8.74 17.32 12.68
N LEU A 5 -10.08 17.31 12.74
CA LEU A 5 -10.91 18.51 12.56
C LEU A 5 -10.93 19.42 13.80
N ARG A 6 -10.63 18.88 14.99
CA ARG A 6 -10.51 19.66 16.24
C ARG A 6 -9.28 20.57 16.23
N TYR A 7 -8.20 20.17 15.57
CA TYR A 7 -7.00 21.00 15.45
C TYR A 7 -7.21 22.14 14.45
N PRO A 8 -6.68 23.34 14.74
CA PRO A 8 -6.73 24.46 13.79
C PRO A 8 -5.96 24.11 12.51
N PRO A 9 -6.30 24.74 11.36
CA PRO A 9 -5.73 24.38 10.05
C PRO A 9 -4.21 24.34 9.97
N ASP A 10 -3.52 25.19 10.73
CA ASP A 10 -2.05 25.30 10.73
C ASP A 10 -1.35 24.27 11.64
N LYS A 11 -2.10 23.58 12.50
CA LYS A 11 -1.58 22.55 13.42
C LYS A 11 -1.86 21.13 12.94
N ARG A 12 -2.51 20.97 11.80
CA ARG A 12 -2.85 19.66 11.22
C ARG A 12 -2.11 19.45 9.90
N PRO A 13 -1.69 18.21 9.59
CA PRO A 13 -1.00 17.92 8.35
C PRO A 13 -1.92 18.08 7.15
N SER A 14 -1.37 18.52 6.03
CA SER A 14 -2.10 18.62 4.77
C SER A 14 -1.97 17.32 3.99
N PHE A 15 -2.92 16.40 4.15
CA PHE A 15 -2.91 15.10 3.45
C PHE A 15 -2.86 15.21 1.92
N GLN A 16 -3.44 16.26 1.34
CA GLN A 16 -3.33 16.55 -0.10
C GLN A 16 -1.88 16.83 -0.55
N LYS A 17 -1.07 17.47 0.30
CA LYS A 17 0.36 17.73 0.01
C LYS A 17 1.21 16.48 0.24
N LEU A 18 0.81 15.65 1.21
CA LEU A 18 1.48 14.40 1.53
C LEU A 18 1.10 13.24 0.57
N GLY A 19 0.17 13.47 -0.36
CA GLY A 19 -0.28 12.43 -1.29
C GLY A 19 -1.07 11.31 -0.60
N VAL A 20 -1.78 11.61 0.49
CA VAL A 20 -2.57 10.61 1.23
C VAL A 20 -4.05 10.79 0.85
N PRO A 21 -4.59 9.96 -0.06
CA PRO A 21 -5.97 10.12 -0.53
C PRO A 21 -7.01 9.72 0.53
N CYS A 22 -6.72 8.69 1.32
CA CYS A 22 -7.62 8.12 2.32
C CYS A 22 -6.98 8.08 3.72
N PRO A 23 -6.81 9.23 4.42
CA PRO A 23 -6.14 9.27 5.72
C PRO A 23 -6.93 8.60 6.87
N PHE A 24 -8.22 8.34 6.67
CA PHE A 24 -9.10 7.79 7.71
C PHE A 24 -9.91 6.58 7.25
N PHE A 25 -9.62 6.08 6.05
CA PHE A 25 -10.36 4.97 5.43
C PHE A 25 -9.37 4.04 4.75
N PHE A 26 -9.76 2.77 4.64
CA PHE A 26 -8.99 1.83 3.85
C PHE A 26 -9.61 1.69 2.46
N PRO A 27 -8.87 2.03 1.38
CA PRO A 27 -9.37 1.94 0.02
C PRO A 27 -9.25 0.52 -0.55
N TRP A 28 -9.69 -0.49 0.21
CA TRP A 28 -9.49 -1.91 -0.14
C TRP A 28 -10.12 -2.30 -1.48
N LYS A 29 -11.33 -1.82 -1.73
CA LYS A 29 -12.08 -2.10 -2.95
C LYS A 29 -11.33 -1.53 -4.16
N GLU A 30 -10.99 -0.25 -4.08
CA GLU A 30 -10.29 0.49 -5.13
C GLU A 30 -8.89 -0.10 -5.38
N LEU A 31 -8.17 -0.43 -4.31
CA LEU A 31 -6.84 -1.06 -4.38
C LEU A 31 -6.89 -2.39 -5.15
N VAL A 32 -7.77 -3.29 -4.74
CA VAL A 32 -7.87 -4.63 -5.33
C VAL A 32 -8.33 -4.56 -6.78
N HIS A 33 -9.35 -3.74 -7.09
CA HIS A 33 -9.84 -3.57 -8.46
C HIS A 33 -8.80 -2.94 -9.39
N GLN A 34 -8.01 -1.98 -8.90
CA GLN A 34 -6.93 -1.37 -9.71
C GLN A 34 -5.78 -2.34 -9.97
N TRP A 35 -5.39 -3.17 -9.00
CA TRP A 35 -4.40 -4.22 -9.23
C TRP A 35 -4.90 -5.28 -10.22
N ALA A 36 -6.17 -5.68 -10.13
CA ALA A 36 -6.77 -6.58 -11.13
C ALA A 36 -6.72 -5.97 -12.52
N ALA A 37 -7.19 -4.73 -12.69
CA ALA A 37 -7.16 -4.03 -13.97
C ALA A 37 -5.73 -3.84 -14.53
N ALA A 38 -4.73 -3.59 -13.67
CA ALA A 38 -3.35 -3.46 -14.08
C ALA A 38 -2.76 -4.77 -14.63
N VAL A 39 -3.10 -5.91 -14.01
CA VAL A 39 -2.68 -7.23 -14.46
C VAL A 39 -3.44 -7.66 -15.73
N ASP A 40 -4.73 -7.33 -15.84
CA ASP A 40 -5.50 -7.67 -17.06
C ASP A 40 -5.03 -6.84 -18.28
N ALA A 41 -4.67 -5.58 -18.07
CA ALA A 41 -4.13 -4.70 -19.12
C ALA A 41 -2.75 -5.15 -19.63
N SER A 42 -1.96 -5.87 -18.82
CA SER A 42 -0.69 -6.45 -19.28
C SER A 42 -0.85 -7.76 -20.06
N HIS A 43 -2.05 -8.35 -20.03
CA HIS A 43 -2.36 -9.65 -20.64
C HIS A 43 -3.37 -9.61 -21.80
N SER A 44 -3.99 -8.47 -22.10
CA SER A 44 -5.04 -8.37 -23.15
C SER A 44 -5.14 -6.97 -23.77
N SER A 45 -5.16 -6.90 -25.10
CA SER A 45 -5.36 -5.68 -25.92
C SER A 45 -6.81 -5.40 -26.32
N ASP A 46 -7.80 -6.13 -25.78
CA ASP A 46 -9.18 -6.00 -26.24
C ASP A 46 -10.19 -5.90 -25.08
N GLY A 47 -11.06 -4.89 -25.19
CA GLY A 47 -12.50 -5.10 -25.00
C GLY A 47 -13.07 -4.92 -23.60
N GLU A 48 -13.55 -3.70 -23.35
CA GLU A 48 -14.74 -3.33 -22.57
C GLU A 48 -15.44 -4.41 -21.74
N GLY A 49 -15.31 -4.28 -20.43
CA GLY A 49 -16.22 -4.88 -19.46
C GLY A 49 -16.54 -3.86 -18.37
N MET A 50 -17.54 -3.00 -18.62
CA MET A 50 -18.18 -2.22 -17.55
C MET A 50 -19.01 -3.17 -16.66
N GLY A 51 -18.30 -4.04 -15.94
CA GLY A 51 -18.85 -5.11 -15.14
C GLY A 51 -19.23 -4.62 -13.75
N LYS A 52 -20.43 -5.02 -13.29
CA LYS A 52 -20.94 -4.85 -11.91
C LYS A 52 -19.80 -4.90 -10.88
N GLU A 53 -19.72 -3.88 -10.02
CA GLU A 53 -18.72 -3.81 -8.96
C GLU A 53 -18.76 -5.07 -8.09
N ARG A 54 -17.76 -5.95 -8.24
CA ARG A 54 -17.68 -7.18 -7.47
C ARG A 54 -17.05 -6.90 -6.10
N PRO A 55 -17.54 -7.51 -5.00
CA PRO A 55 -16.90 -7.35 -3.70
C PRO A 55 -15.49 -7.95 -3.72
N PHE A 56 -14.61 -7.35 -2.92
CA PHE A 56 -13.33 -7.95 -2.55
C PHE A 56 -13.52 -8.88 -1.35
N PHE A 57 -12.56 -9.76 -1.10
CA PHE A 57 -12.60 -10.66 0.05
C PHE A 57 -11.21 -10.86 0.66
N VAL A 58 -11.17 -11.35 1.90
CA VAL A 58 -9.91 -11.73 2.57
C VAL A 58 -9.64 -13.21 2.32
N LEU A 59 -8.45 -13.52 1.80
CA LEU A 59 -8.01 -14.87 1.55
C LEU A 59 -7.77 -15.61 2.87
N ARG A 60 -8.58 -16.65 3.13
CA ARG A 60 -8.47 -17.54 4.29
C ARG A 60 -8.17 -19.01 3.94
N SER A 61 -8.06 -19.33 2.64
CA SER A 61 -7.71 -20.69 2.22
C SER A 61 -6.30 -21.04 2.67
N ARG A 62 -6.18 -21.92 3.68
CA ARG A 62 -4.89 -22.36 4.23
C ARG A 62 -3.97 -22.95 3.17
N LYS A 63 -4.54 -23.63 2.17
CA LYS A 63 -3.77 -24.20 1.05
C LYS A 63 -3.05 -23.10 0.26
N VAL A 64 -3.72 -21.99 0.00
CA VAL A 64 -3.18 -20.86 -0.77
C VAL A 64 -2.29 -19.97 0.11
N THR A 65 -2.72 -19.63 1.33
CA THR A 65 -1.95 -18.76 2.24
C THR A 65 -0.63 -19.39 2.68
N ARG A 66 -0.58 -20.72 2.90
CA ARG A 66 0.68 -21.43 3.19
C ARG A 66 1.66 -21.36 2.02
N ARG A 67 1.18 -21.49 0.78
CA ARG A 67 2.04 -21.36 -0.42
C ARG A 67 2.55 -19.92 -0.58
N LEU A 68 1.69 -18.92 -0.36
CA LEU A 68 2.10 -17.51 -0.34
C LEU A 68 3.14 -17.21 0.76
N ALA A 69 2.94 -17.76 1.96
CA ALA A 69 3.89 -17.60 3.07
C ALA A 69 5.23 -18.29 2.79
N ALA A 70 5.21 -19.48 2.20
CA ALA A 70 6.41 -20.20 1.79
C ALA A 70 7.18 -19.42 0.72
N LEU A 71 6.50 -18.88 -0.29
CA LEU A 71 7.09 -18.02 -1.32
C LEU A 71 7.87 -16.85 -0.70
N LEU A 72 7.23 -16.06 0.18
CA LEU A 72 7.93 -14.94 0.85
C LEU A 72 9.07 -15.40 1.76
N THR A 73 8.92 -16.56 2.40
CA THR A 73 9.96 -17.09 3.29
C THR A 73 11.20 -17.53 2.52
N GLU A 74 11.02 -18.21 1.39
CA GLU A 74 12.12 -18.64 0.52
C GLU A 74 12.91 -17.46 -0.04
N GLU A 75 12.21 -16.43 -0.51
CA GLU A 75 12.82 -15.19 -1.05
C GLU A 75 13.54 -14.36 0.02
N ASN A 76 13.16 -14.51 1.29
CA ASN A 76 13.80 -13.81 2.41
C ASN A 76 14.99 -14.57 3.02
N LYS A 77 15.29 -15.81 2.59
CA LYS A 77 16.43 -16.57 3.11
C LYS A 77 17.74 -15.90 2.74
N GLU A 78 18.65 -15.78 3.72
CA GLU A 78 20.02 -15.33 3.50
C GLU A 78 20.78 -16.38 2.68
N ARG A 79 21.15 -16.06 1.44
CA ARG A 79 21.86 -16.96 0.53
C ARG A 79 22.99 -16.23 -0.18
N LYS A 80 24.05 -16.97 -0.52
CA LYS A 80 25.16 -16.46 -1.34
C LYS A 80 24.74 -16.11 -2.77
N ARG A 81 23.68 -16.76 -3.28
CA ARG A 81 23.09 -16.51 -4.60
C ARG A 81 21.57 -16.35 -4.46
N PRO A 82 20.94 -15.42 -5.21
CA PRO A 82 19.50 -15.26 -5.20
C PRO A 82 18.81 -16.56 -5.67
N TYR A 83 17.57 -16.78 -5.21
CA TYR A 83 16.77 -17.97 -5.56
C TYR A 83 16.52 -18.10 -7.06
N GLY A 84 16.56 -16.97 -7.77
CA GLY A 84 16.43 -16.87 -9.22
C GLY A 84 14.98 -16.73 -9.64
N HIS A 85 14.75 -16.07 -10.77
CA HIS A 85 13.41 -15.74 -11.25
C HIS A 85 12.56 -16.98 -11.62
N ALA A 86 13.16 -18.01 -12.21
CA ALA A 86 12.42 -19.20 -12.68
C ALA A 86 11.77 -20.00 -11.54
N PRO A 87 12.45 -20.35 -10.43
CA PRO A 87 11.81 -20.98 -9.28
C PRO A 87 10.67 -20.17 -8.66
N THR A 88 10.82 -18.85 -8.58
CA THR A 88 9.77 -17.93 -8.10
C THR A 88 8.54 -17.99 -9.00
N LEU A 89 8.75 -17.97 -10.32
CA LEU A 89 7.66 -18.04 -11.30
C LEU A 89 6.89 -19.37 -11.19
N GLU A 90 7.59 -20.49 -11.01
CA GLU A 90 6.97 -21.80 -10.77
C GLU A 90 6.16 -21.84 -9.47
N ALA A 91 6.68 -21.24 -8.40
CA ALA A 91 5.95 -21.11 -7.15
C ALA A 91 4.66 -20.26 -7.30
N ILE A 92 4.73 -19.16 -8.06
CA ILE A 92 3.58 -18.29 -8.38
C ILE A 92 2.54 -19.07 -9.22
N ARG A 93 2.98 -19.83 -10.22
CA ARG A 93 2.10 -20.74 -11.00
C ARG A 93 1.40 -21.75 -10.09
N GLY A 94 2.14 -22.38 -9.18
CA GLY A 94 1.60 -23.31 -8.19
C GLY A 94 0.58 -22.68 -7.23
N ILE A 95 0.73 -21.39 -6.89
CA ILE A 95 -0.27 -20.64 -6.11
C ILE A 95 -1.54 -20.42 -6.92
N ARG A 96 -1.42 -20.01 -8.18
CA ARG A 96 -2.58 -19.82 -9.09
C ARG A 96 -3.36 -21.13 -9.28
N LEU A 97 -2.65 -22.25 -9.50
CA LEU A 97 -3.26 -23.57 -9.62
C LEU A 97 -3.99 -23.98 -8.33
N ALA A 98 -3.33 -23.86 -7.18
CA ALA A 98 -3.96 -24.18 -5.89
C ALA A 98 -5.19 -23.32 -5.61
N SER A 99 -5.20 -22.06 -6.08
CA SER A 99 -6.36 -21.19 -5.99
C SER A 99 -7.52 -21.67 -6.84
N ALA A 100 -7.26 -22.05 -8.09
CA ALA A 100 -8.25 -22.59 -9.03
C ALA A 100 -8.89 -23.87 -8.49
N GLU A 101 -8.10 -24.79 -7.93
CA GLU A 101 -8.60 -26.02 -7.28
C GLU A 101 -9.54 -25.73 -6.10
N THR A 102 -9.33 -24.61 -5.40
CA THR A 102 -10.20 -24.17 -4.29
C THR A 102 -11.34 -23.26 -4.73
N GLY A 103 -11.46 -22.95 -6.03
CA GLY A 103 -12.45 -22.01 -6.56
C GLY A 103 -12.25 -20.56 -6.09
N VAL A 104 -11.05 -20.21 -5.63
CA VAL A 104 -10.75 -18.88 -5.10
C VAL A 104 -10.20 -17.99 -6.22
N ASP A 105 -10.78 -16.80 -6.36
CA ASP A 105 -10.37 -15.81 -7.35
C ASP A 105 -9.36 -14.81 -6.76
N LEU A 106 -8.07 -14.99 -7.06
CA LEU A 106 -7.00 -14.16 -6.49
C LEU A 106 -7.09 -12.69 -6.93
N SER A 107 -7.76 -12.38 -8.04
CA SER A 107 -7.86 -11.01 -8.55
C SER A 107 -8.56 -10.07 -7.58
N ARG A 108 -9.40 -10.62 -6.69
CA ARG A 108 -10.21 -9.88 -5.73
C ARG A 108 -9.82 -10.10 -4.27
N ALA A 109 -8.68 -10.75 -4.05
CA ALA A 109 -8.26 -11.22 -2.75
C ALA A 109 -7.29 -10.27 -2.04
N LEU A 110 -7.52 -10.07 -0.74
CA LEU A 110 -6.56 -9.49 0.20
C LEU A 110 -5.88 -10.59 1.01
N ALA A 111 -4.57 -10.51 1.21
CA ALA A 111 -3.84 -11.34 2.16
C ALA A 111 -3.56 -10.56 3.44
N CYS A 112 -3.77 -11.20 4.59
CA CYS A 112 -3.37 -10.65 5.87
C CYS A 112 -1.86 -10.84 6.06
N VAL A 113 -1.15 -9.78 6.46
CA VAL A 113 0.31 -9.78 6.59
C VAL A 113 0.77 -9.17 7.90
N TRP A 114 1.83 -9.73 8.46
CA TRP A 114 2.68 -9.04 9.42
C TRP A 114 3.69 -8.19 8.68
N VAL A 115 3.88 -6.98 9.19
CA VAL A 115 4.90 -6.05 8.73
C VAL A 115 5.86 -5.79 9.89
N SER A 116 7.16 -5.90 9.61
CA SER A 116 8.22 -5.61 10.60
C SER A 116 9.17 -4.58 10.03
N CYS A 117 9.33 -3.44 10.70
CA CYS A 117 10.32 -2.45 10.33
C CYS A 117 11.73 -3.06 10.39
N ARG A 118 12.53 -2.84 9.35
CA ARG A 118 13.96 -3.25 9.31
C ARG A 118 14.89 -2.14 9.77
N SER A 119 14.41 -0.89 9.78
CA SER A 119 15.11 0.29 10.29
C SER A 119 14.27 0.99 11.35
N LYS A 120 14.77 2.12 11.87
CA LYS A 120 14.03 2.94 12.85
C LYS A 120 12.63 3.26 12.32
N GLY A 121 11.59 2.96 13.09
CA GLY A 121 10.21 3.27 12.73
C GLY A 121 9.22 2.35 13.44
N ILE A 122 8.02 2.85 13.67
CA ILE A 122 6.91 2.10 14.25
C ILE A 122 5.75 2.20 13.25
N PRO A 123 5.26 1.07 12.70
CA PRO A 123 4.08 1.08 11.85
C PRO A 123 2.89 1.62 12.64
N ASN A 124 2.03 2.40 12.00
CA ASN A 124 0.80 2.90 12.61
C ASN A 124 -0.40 2.61 11.71
N ARG A 125 -1.60 2.74 12.27
CA ARG A 125 -2.85 2.59 11.54
C ARG A 125 -2.93 3.59 10.38
N PHE A 126 -3.35 3.08 9.23
CA PHE A 126 -3.41 3.77 7.93
C PHE A 126 -2.05 4.01 7.27
N ASP A 127 -0.95 3.46 7.79
CA ASP A 127 0.32 3.53 7.10
C ASP A 127 0.26 2.78 5.77
N SER A 128 0.82 3.40 4.74
CA SER A 128 0.87 2.86 3.39
C SER A 128 1.97 1.80 3.28
N ILE A 129 1.66 0.67 2.66
CA ILE A 129 2.63 -0.36 2.27
C ILE A 129 2.84 -0.25 0.76
N CYS A 130 4.06 0.10 0.35
CA CYS A 130 4.39 0.41 -1.04
C CYS A 130 5.53 -0.46 -1.58
N ILE A 131 5.52 -0.69 -2.89
CA ILE A 131 6.61 -1.36 -3.62
C ILE A 131 7.78 -0.36 -3.83
N PRO A 132 9.03 -0.74 -3.49
CA PRO A 132 10.20 0.08 -3.81
C PRO A 132 10.51 0.13 -5.30
N LYS A 133 11.03 1.27 -5.77
CA LYS A 133 11.63 1.40 -7.11
C LYS A 133 13.05 0.84 -7.14
N ALA A 134 13.59 0.63 -8.34
CA ALA A 134 14.97 0.17 -8.50
C ALA A 134 15.96 1.13 -7.82
N ASP A 135 15.74 2.43 -7.98
CA ASP A 135 16.54 3.49 -7.36
C ASP A 135 16.57 3.40 -5.82
N ASP A 136 15.47 2.95 -5.21
CA ASP A 136 15.34 2.83 -3.76
C ASP A 136 16.24 1.73 -3.19
N LEU A 137 16.55 0.69 -3.99
CA LEU A 137 17.31 -0.50 -3.56
C LEU A 137 18.83 -0.36 -3.75
N SER A 138 19.28 0.66 -4.47
CA SER A 138 20.71 0.90 -4.75
C SER A 138 21.53 1.34 -3.53
N LYS A 139 20.86 1.84 -2.47
CA LYS A 139 21.50 2.29 -1.24
C LYS A 139 21.42 1.16 -0.21
N SER A 140 22.57 0.71 0.29
CA SER A 140 22.64 -0.34 1.31
C SER A 140 21.78 0.04 2.53
N PRO A 141 21.00 -0.89 3.11
CA PRO A 141 20.18 -0.60 4.29
C PRO A 141 21.00 -0.28 5.55
N SER A 142 22.32 -0.52 5.53
CA SER A 142 23.26 -0.23 6.63
C SER A 142 23.67 1.25 6.71
N ASP A 143 23.86 1.93 5.57
CA ASP A 143 24.29 3.33 5.53
C ASP A 143 23.11 4.31 5.35
N ALA A 144 21.93 3.78 4.96
CA ALA A 144 20.68 4.52 4.77
C ALA A 144 19.74 4.43 5.98
N SER A 145 20.14 5.00 7.12
CA SER A 145 19.31 5.11 8.36
C SER A 145 17.89 5.68 8.12
N THR A 146 17.67 6.31 6.96
CA THR A 146 16.37 6.83 6.54
C THR A 146 16.12 6.41 5.09
N GLY A 147 15.00 5.74 4.81
CA GLY A 147 14.63 5.33 3.45
C GLY A 147 14.40 6.52 2.50
N PRO A 148 13.82 6.31 1.32
CA PRO A 148 13.53 7.43 0.42
C PRO A 148 12.45 8.37 0.97
N CYS A 149 12.39 9.60 0.45
CA CYS A 149 11.30 10.54 0.72
C CYS A 149 10.32 10.64 -0.44
N GLU A 150 9.05 10.85 -0.13
CA GLU A 150 8.03 11.29 -1.08
C GLU A 150 8.17 12.79 -1.38
N SER A 151 7.95 13.15 -2.63
CA SER A 151 7.85 14.54 -3.06
C SER A 151 6.51 15.16 -2.62
N LEU A 152 6.53 16.42 -2.19
CA LEU A 152 5.27 17.09 -1.84
C LEU A 152 4.41 17.32 -3.09
N HIS A 153 3.17 16.85 -3.03
CA HIS A 153 2.20 16.99 -4.10
C HIS A 153 1.75 18.46 -4.22
N LYS A 154 1.66 18.93 -5.48
CA LYS A 154 1.19 20.28 -5.79
C LYS A 154 -0.31 20.37 -5.53
N VAL A 155 -0.70 21.20 -4.58
CA VAL A 155 -2.12 21.50 -4.33
C VAL A 155 -2.52 22.72 -5.16
N PRO A 156 -3.57 22.64 -6.00
CA PRO A 156 -4.06 23.79 -6.74
C PRO A 156 -4.32 24.96 -5.80
N ARG A 157 -3.57 26.05 -5.96
CA ARG A 157 -3.83 27.28 -5.21
C ARG A 157 -5.18 27.81 -5.66
N LYS A 158 -6.17 27.85 -4.75
CA LYS A 158 -7.36 28.67 -4.97
C LYS A 158 -6.88 30.11 -5.15
N ARG A 159 -6.83 30.58 -6.41
CA ARG A 159 -6.54 31.97 -6.73
C ARG A 159 -7.53 32.79 -5.92
N LYS A 160 -7.05 33.66 -5.03
CA LYS A 160 -7.90 34.70 -4.45
C LYS A 160 -8.34 35.53 -5.66
N GLY A 161 -9.58 35.33 -6.12
CA GLY A 161 -10.15 36.19 -7.15
C GLY A 161 -9.90 37.64 -6.75
N ALA A 162 -9.49 38.47 -7.72
CA ALA A 162 -9.20 39.88 -7.49
C ALA A 162 -10.32 40.47 -6.61
N LYS A 163 -9.97 40.90 -5.39
CA LYS A 163 -10.91 41.55 -4.49
C LYS A 163 -11.43 42.78 -5.23
N LYS A 164 -12.66 42.74 -5.75
CA LYS A 164 -13.40 43.98 -6.03
C LYS A 164 -13.47 44.73 -4.69
N LYS A 165 -12.79 45.88 -4.60
CA LYS A 165 -12.88 46.79 -3.45
C LYS A 165 -14.37 47.05 -3.19
N GLY A 166 -14.88 46.68 -2.02
CA GLY A 166 -16.28 46.94 -1.61
C GLY A 166 -17.22 45.74 -1.48
N ALA A 167 -16.88 44.53 -1.96
CA ALA A 167 -17.74 43.37 -1.72
C ALA A 167 -17.52 42.79 -0.30
N LYS A 168 -18.57 42.72 0.53
CA LYS A 168 -18.56 41.97 1.81
C LYS A 168 -17.95 40.60 1.53
N ARG A 169 -16.90 40.22 2.29
CA ARG A 169 -16.27 38.89 2.19
C ARG A 169 -17.37 37.83 2.27
N LYS A 170 -17.75 37.21 1.14
CA LYS A 170 -18.58 36.00 1.16
C LYS A 170 -17.88 35.03 2.11
N LYS A 171 -18.51 34.78 3.25
CA LYS A 171 -17.99 33.86 4.27
C LYS A 171 -17.86 32.53 3.54
N VAL A 172 -16.64 32.03 3.37
CA VAL A 172 -16.43 30.69 2.80
C VAL A 172 -17.22 29.76 3.73
N VAL A 173 -18.26 29.14 3.19
CA VAL A 173 -19.10 28.20 3.94
C VAL A 173 -18.15 27.13 4.45
N ARG A 174 -18.10 26.97 5.77
CA ARG A 174 -17.32 25.90 6.38
C ARG A 174 -18.05 24.61 6.00
N PRO A 175 -17.37 23.63 5.38
CA PRO A 175 -18.00 22.37 5.04
C PRO A 175 -18.59 21.73 6.31
N THR A 176 -19.73 21.08 6.14
CA THR A 176 -20.45 20.44 7.25
C THR A 176 -19.61 19.29 7.81
N VAL A 177 -19.85 18.91 9.07
CA VAL A 177 -19.17 17.76 9.68
C VAL A 177 -19.38 16.51 8.82
N GLU A 178 -20.58 16.28 8.29
CA GLU A 178 -20.90 15.17 7.38
C GLU A 178 -20.05 15.19 6.09
N GLU A 179 -19.92 16.34 5.43
CA GLU A 179 -19.08 16.47 4.22
C GLU A 179 -17.61 16.21 4.53
N LEU A 180 -17.15 16.62 5.71
CA LEU A 180 -15.80 16.35 6.19
C LEU A 180 -15.62 14.93 6.69
N LEU A 181 -16.70 14.18 6.96
CA LEU A 181 -16.68 12.78 7.38
C LEU A 181 -16.94 11.81 6.23
N ALA A 182 -17.40 12.31 5.08
CA ALA A 182 -17.66 11.50 3.90
C ALA A 182 -16.38 10.83 3.38
N ARG A 183 -16.52 9.58 2.93
CA ARG A 183 -15.44 8.86 2.28
C ARG A 183 -15.11 9.56 0.95
N PRO A 184 -13.84 9.93 0.71
CA PRO A 184 -13.47 10.56 -0.55
C PRO A 184 -13.64 9.58 -1.71
N ALA A 185 -14.16 10.07 -2.84
CA ALA A 185 -14.08 9.35 -4.10
C ALA A 185 -12.63 9.38 -4.60
N VAL A 186 -11.96 8.23 -4.63
CA VAL A 186 -10.55 8.13 -5.04
C VAL A 186 -10.46 7.35 -6.33
N ARG A 187 -9.86 7.97 -7.35
CA ARG A 187 -9.75 7.41 -8.71
C ARG A 187 -8.55 6.49 -8.86
N ASP A 188 -7.40 6.91 -8.34
CA ASP A 188 -6.14 6.16 -8.44
C ASP A 188 -5.51 6.07 -7.05
N VAL A 189 -5.53 4.86 -6.51
CA VAL A 189 -5.06 4.51 -5.16
C VAL A 189 -3.70 3.85 -5.26
N VAL A 190 -3.50 2.99 -6.27
CA VAL A 190 -2.23 2.29 -6.50
C VAL A 190 -1.14 3.30 -6.83
N ASN A 191 -1.39 4.27 -7.71
CA ASN A 191 -0.41 5.27 -8.13
C ASN A 191 -0.67 6.65 -7.51
N CYS A 192 -1.28 6.70 -6.33
CA CYS A 192 -1.54 7.98 -5.65
C CYS A 192 -0.25 8.73 -5.24
N CYS A 193 0.90 8.05 -5.27
CA CYS A 193 2.22 8.51 -4.84
C CYS A 193 3.30 8.00 -5.79
N SER A 194 4.55 8.42 -5.54
CA SER A 194 5.69 8.02 -6.37
C SER A 194 5.96 6.52 -6.37
N ARG A 195 5.60 5.80 -5.29
CA ARG A 195 5.73 4.33 -5.15
C ARG A 195 4.35 3.71 -5.13
N GLN A 196 4.19 2.59 -5.83
CA GLN A 196 2.91 1.91 -5.97
C GLN A 196 2.44 1.34 -4.62
N LEU A 197 1.19 1.60 -4.26
CA LEU A 197 0.55 1.08 -3.06
C LEU A 197 0.09 -0.36 -3.28
N ILE A 198 0.49 -1.27 -2.40
CA ILE A 198 0.02 -2.67 -2.39
C ILE A 198 -0.89 -2.99 -1.21
N GLY A 199 -0.90 -2.17 -0.17
CA GLY A 199 -1.68 -2.43 1.03
C GLY A 199 -1.58 -1.33 2.08
N CYS A 200 -2.22 -1.56 3.22
CA CYS A 200 -2.15 -0.66 4.36
C CYS A 200 -2.06 -1.42 5.68
N VAL A 201 -1.45 -0.76 6.67
CA VAL A 201 -1.39 -1.23 8.06
C VAL A 201 -2.72 -0.90 8.74
N VAL A 202 -3.35 -1.92 9.33
CA VAL A 202 -4.60 -1.77 10.08
C VAL A 202 -4.31 -1.42 11.53
N ASP A 203 -3.30 -2.06 12.09
CA ASP A 203 -2.85 -1.80 13.45
C ASP A 203 -1.34 -2.01 13.54
N GLY A 204 -0.67 -1.24 14.39
CA GLY A 204 0.77 -1.28 14.52
C GLY A 204 1.26 -0.51 15.73
N ASP A 205 2.29 -1.05 16.36
CA ASP A 205 2.94 -0.47 17.54
C ASP A 205 4.37 -1.05 17.70
N TYR A 206 5.06 -0.61 18.75
CA TYR A 206 6.34 -1.18 19.15
C TYR A 206 6.14 -2.56 19.79
N CYS A 207 6.77 -3.58 19.22
CA CYS A 207 6.76 -4.94 19.77
C CYS A 207 7.93 -5.11 20.74
N PHE A 208 7.63 -5.16 22.04
CA PHE A 208 8.65 -5.35 23.09
C PHE A 208 9.40 -6.67 22.99
N SER A 209 8.73 -7.76 22.59
CA SER A 209 9.35 -9.09 22.45
C SER A 209 10.44 -9.13 21.38
N GLU A 210 10.40 -8.24 20.40
CA GLU A 210 11.39 -8.16 19.33
C GLU A 210 12.17 -6.83 19.30
N ALA A 211 11.89 -5.95 20.25
CA ALA A 211 12.44 -4.60 20.33
C ALA A 211 12.34 -3.81 19.00
N ALA A 212 11.25 -4.01 18.23
CA ALA A 212 11.09 -3.45 16.90
C ALA A 212 9.64 -3.02 16.61
N GLY A 213 9.47 -2.04 15.72
CA GLY A 213 8.15 -1.64 15.24
C GLY A 213 7.51 -2.72 14.39
N ARG A 214 6.30 -3.15 14.76
CA ARG A 214 5.53 -4.17 14.06
C ARG A 214 4.09 -3.74 13.82
N GLY A 215 3.44 -4.37 12.86
CA GLY A 215 2.03 -4.16 12.61
C GLY A 215 1.41 -5.28 11.80
N VAL A 216 0.09 -5.27 11.77
CA VAL A 216 -0.74 -6.15 10.96
C VAL A 216 -1.44 -5.30 9.91
N GLY A 217 -1.47 -5.79 8.69
CA GLY A 217 -2.09 -5.12 7.57
C GLY A 217 -2.70 -6.09 6.57
N TYR A 218 -3.24 -5.51 5.50
CA TYR A 218 -3.71 -6.26 4.36
C TYR A 218 -3.05 -5.73 3.10
N VAL A 219 -2.70 -6.65 2.20
CA VAL A 219 -2.15 -6.36 0.88
C VAL A 219 -2.99 -7.05 -0.20
N SER A 220 -3.06 -6.44 -1.39
CA SER A 220 -3.60 -7.09 -2.59
C SER A 220 -2.77 -8.32 -2.92
N VAL A 221 -3.40 -9.49 -3.13
CA VAL A 221 -2.68 -10.71 -3.50
C VAL A 221 -1.99 -10.54 -4.85
N LEU A 222 -2.64 -9.92 -5.84
CA LEU A 222 -2.02 -9.66 -7.14
C LEU A 222 -0.80 -8.74 -7.01
N GLY A 223 -0.96 -7.62 -6.29
CA GLY A 223 0.16 -6.69 -6.05
C GLY A 223 1.32 -7.34 -5.30
N LEU A 224 1.03 -8.27 -4.37
CA LEU A 224 2.05 -9.05 -3.68
C LEU A 224 2.79 -10.01 -4.62
N LEU A 225 2.07 -10.73 -5.50
CA LEU A 225 2.68 -11.65 -6.45
C LEU A 225 3.57 -10.91 -7.46
N GLU A 226 3.08 -9.80 -8.02
CA GLU A 226 3.84 -8.96 -8.95
C GLU A 226 5.10 -8.39 -8.28
N PHE A 227 4.98 -7.90 -7.05
CA PHE A 227 6.10 -7.42 -6.25
C PHE A 227 7.19 -8.49 -6.03
N VAL A 228 6.78 -9.70 -5.66
CA VAL A 228 7.72 -10.80 -5.42
C VAL A 228 8.39 -11.24 -6.71
N GLU A 229 7.63 -11.34 -7.80
CA GLU A 229 8.17 -11.68 -9.12
C GLU A 229 9.21 -10.64 -9.59
N GLU A 230 8.91 -9.34 -9.43
CA GLU A 230 9.83 -8.25 -9.75
C GLU A 230 11.10 -8.31 -8.90
N SER A 231 10.96 -8.59 -7.60
CA SER A 231 12.11 -8.72 -6.69
C SER A 231 13.01 -9.87 -7.12
N ALA A 232 12.44 -11.03 -7.46
CA ALA A 232 13.17 -12.18 -7.95
C ALA A 232 13.86 -11.90 -9.31
N ARG A 233 13.19 -11.17 -10.21
CA ARG A 233 13.76 -10.74 -11.50
C ARG A 233 14.98 -9.84 -11.32
N ARG A 234 14.96 -8.96 -10.31
CA ARG A 234 16.07 -8.08 -9.94
C ARG A 234 17.14 -8.77 -9.09
N GLY A 235 16.88 -9.98 -8.59
CA GLY A 235 17.74 -10.68 -7.64
C GLY A 235 17.84 -9.95 -6.29
N THR A 236 16.82 -9.17 -5.92
CA THR A 236 16.77 -8.41 -4.66
C THR A 236 15.82 -9.06 -3.67
N LYS A 237 16.04 -8.80 -2.37
CA LYS A 237 15.11 -9.27 -1.33
C LYS A 237 13.76 -8.55 -1.45
N PRO A 238 12.63 -9.23 -1.18
CA PRO A 238 11.30 -8.63 -1.25
C PRO A 238 11.04 -7.77 0.01
N LEU A 239 11.73 -6.63 0.11
CA LEU A 239 11.50 -5.60 1.12
C LEU A 239 10.50 -4.57 0.61
N VAL A 240 9.54 -4.19 1.45
CA VAL A 240 8.54 -3.16 1.14
C VAL A 240 8.91 -1.84 1.80
N LEU A 241 8.24 -0.77 1.38
CA LEU A 241 8.34 0.54 2.00
C LEU A 241 7.07 0.86 2.79
N LEU A 242 7.24 1.19 4.07
CA LEU A 242 6.21 1.76 4.93
C LEU A 242 6.29 3.28 4.91
N ARG A 243 5.13 3.95 4.80
CA ARG A 243 5.03 5.40 4.97
C ARG A 243 3.89 5.78 5.89
N HIS A 244 4.22 6.57 6.90
CA HIS A 244 3.23 7.13 7.80
C HIS A 244 2.41 8.23 7.12
N GLN A 245 1.10 8.28 7.35
CA GLN A 245 0.21 9.27 6.71
C GLN A 245 0.52 10.75 7.03
N HIS A 246 1.29 11.01 8.09
CA HIS A 246 1.77 12.34 8.49
C HIS A 246 3.21 12.63 8.07
N SER A 247 3.84 11.75 7.29
CA SER A 247 5.26 11.85 6.92
C SER A 247 5.46 11.62 5.43
N VAL A 248 6.49 12.26 4.88
CA VAL A 248 7.01 11.95 3.54
C VAL A 248 8.04 10.82 3.57
N GLN A 249 8.51 10.44 4.75
CA GLN A 249 9.61 9.49 4.92
C GLN A 249 9.12 8.05 4.75
N TYR A 250 9.67 7.33 3.78
CA TYR A 250 9.52 5.88 3.66
C TYR A 250 10.55 5.15 4.53
N ARG A 251 10.19 3.95 4.98
CA ARG A 251 11.03 3.08 5.82
C ARG A 251 10.95 1.65 5.31
N PHE A 252 12.07 0.96 5.23
CA PHE A 252 12.07 -0.43 4.79
C PHE A 252 11.45 -1.35 5.85
N ALA A 253 10.65 -2.30 5.38
CA ALA A 253 10.03 -3.31 6.21
C ALA A 253 10.01 -4.67 5.49
N SER A 254 9.96 -5.74 6.26
CA SER A 254 9.70 -7.08 5.76
C SER A 254 8.22 -7.44 5.91
N LEU A 255 7.72 -8.25 4.98
CA LEU A 255 6.38 -8.83 5.04
C LEU A 255 6.43 -10.32 5.37
N ARG A 256 5.44 -10.79 6.13
CA ARG A 256 5.13 -12.21 6.31
C ARG A 256 3.63 -12.41 6.13
N VAL A 257 3.22 -13.37 5.30
CA VAL A 257 1.79 -13.73 5.18
C VAL A 257 1.38 -14.51 6.43
N LEU A 258 0.24 -14.12 7.01
CA LEU A 258 -0.35 -14.87 8.11
C LEU A 258 -1.09 -16.11 7.60
N THR A 259 -0.76 -17.27 8.16
CA THR A 259 -1.31 -18.56 7.75
C THR A 259 -2.44 -19.07 8.65
N ASP A 260 -2.58 -18.52 9.86
CA ASP A 260 -3.46 -19.06 10.92
C ASP A 260 -4.72 -18.22 11.19
N CYS A 261 -5.13 -17.40 10.22
CA CYS A 261 -6.35 -16.58 10.29
C CYS A 261 -7.62 -17.34 9.91
#